data_AF-A0A9E4YQK8-F1
#
_entry.id   AF-A0A9E4YQK8-F1
#
_cell.length_a   1.000
_cell.length_b   1.000
_cell.length_c   1.000
_cell.angle_alpha   90.00
_cell.angle_beta   90.00
_cell.angle_gamma   90.00
#
_symmetry.space_group_name_H-M   'P 1'
#
loop_
_entity.id
_entity.type
_entity.pdbx_description
1 polymer ?
#
loop_
_entity_poly.entity_id
_entity_poly.type
_entity_poly.pdbx_seq_one_letter_code
_entity_poly.pdbx_strand_id
1 'polypeptide(L)'
;MEEQLAELGLFAALALGIILGIRHSLDPDHVVAVSTIVSEYRNPLRSFWVGISWGLGHTTTLLIIGVVIIALRLTIPDRMALLFEFFVGIMLVALGAQVIY
;
A
#
# COMPACT_ATOMS: atom_id res chain seq x y z
N MET A 1 14.54 5.16 -33.37
CA MET A 1 14.46 6.35 -32.48
C MET A 1 13.22 6.28 -31.60
N GLU A 2 12.01 6.13 -32.14
CA GLU A 2 10.79 6.01 -31.32
C GLU A 2 10.77 4.77 -30.40
N GLU A 3 11.19 3.60 -30.88
CA GLU A 3 11.32 2.39 -30.04
C GLU A 3 12.28 2.59 -28.86
N GLN A 4 13.41 3.25 -29.09
CA GLN A 4 14.42 3.52 -28.06
C GLN A 4 13.90 4.54 -27.02
N LEU A 5 13.07 5.51 -27.45
CA LEU A 5 12.39 6.44 -26.54
C LEU A 5 11.29 5.73 -25.74
N ALA A 6 10.56 4.79 -26.35
CA ALA A 6 9.54 3.99 -25.68
C ALA A 6 10.17 3.05 -24.63
N GLU A 7 11.29 2.42 -24.95
CA GLU A 7 12.05 1.58 -24.03
C GLU A 7 12.57 2.40 -22.84
N LEU A 8 13.16 3.57 -23.08
CA LEU A 8 13.59 4.50 -22.03
C LEU A 8 12.42 4.95 -21.15
N GLY A 9 11.27 5.25 -21.76
CA GLY A 9 10.04 5.63 -21.07
C GLY A 9 9.51 4.52 -20.16
N LEU A 10 9.53 3.27 -20.63
CA LEU A 10 9.13 2.11 -19.83
C LEU A 10 10.07 1.91 -18.63
N PHE A 11 11.39 1.96 -18.84
CA PHE A 11 12.36 1.86 -17.75
C PHE A 11 12.18 2.98 -16.73
N ALA A 12 11.96 4.22 -17.18
CA ALA A 12 11.69 5.35 -16.30
C ALA A 12 10.40 5.15 -15.49
N ALA A 13 9.33 4.67 -16.11
CA ALA A 13 8.07 4.39 -15.44
C ALA A 13 8.21 3.30 -14.36
N LEU A 14 8.93 2.22 -14.68
CA LEU A 14 9.22 1.14 -13.72
C LEU A 14 10.09 1.63 -12.56
N ALA A 15 11.15 2.40 -12.86
CA ALA A 15 12.03 2.96 -11.84
C ALA A 15 11.28 3.91 -10.89
N LEU A 16 10.47 4.83 -11.45
CA LEU A 16 9.63 5.72 -10.66
C LEU A 16 8.59 4.94 -9.85
N GLY A 17 7.95 3.94 -10.44
CA GLY A 17 6.99 3.07 -9.74
C GLY A 17 7.61 2.39 -8.53
N ILE A 18 8.83 1.85 -8.65
CA ILE A 18 9.57 1.24 -7.53
C ILE A 18 9.89 2.27 -6.45
N ILE A 19 10.44 3.43 -6.82
CA ILE A 19 10.80 4.48 -5.85
C ILE A 19 9.57 4.97 -5.08
N LEU A 20 8.47 5.23 -5.80
CA LEU A 20 7.21 5.67 -5.19
C LEU A 20 6.60 4.56 -4.33
N GLY A 21 6.70 3.30 -4.75
CA GLY A 21 6.25 2.15 -3.97
C GLY A 21 7.02 1.99 -2.65
N ILE A 22 8.35 2.13 -2.67
CA ILE A 22 9.18 2.11 -1.46
C ILE A 22 8.77 3.26 -0.52
N ARG A 23 8.59 4.47 -1.06
CA ARG A 23 8.12 5.61 -0.26
C ARG A 23 6.76 5.30 0.39
N HIS A 24 5.82 4.79 -0.38
CA HIS A 24 4.48 4.48 0.11
C HIS A 24 4.49 3.41 1.21
N SER A 25 5.36 2.39 1.11
CA SER A 25 5.48 1.38 2.18
C SER A 25 6.00 1.93 3.51
N LEU A 26 6.53 3.16 3.53
CA LEU A 26 6.98 3.86 4.72
C LEU A 26 5.92 4.80 5.29
N ASP A 27 4.71 4.83 4.71
CA ASP A 27 3.60 5.61 5.24
C ASP A 27 3.17 5.07 6.62
N PRO A 28 2.59 5.93 7.50
CA PRO A 28 2.35 5.58 8.89
C PRO A 28 1.49 4.33 9.11
N ASP A 29 0.54 4.07 8.23
CA ASP A 29 -0.34 2.90 8.27
C ASP A 29 0.42 1.58 8.06
N HIS A 30 1.32 1.54 7.09
CA HIS A 30 2.19 0.37 6.85
C HIS A 30 3.17 0.16 8.00
N VAL A 31 3.74 1.24 8.55
CA VAL A 31 4.64 1.17 9.70
C VAL A 31 3.91 0.61 10.93
N VAL A 32 2.70 1.07 11.22
CA VAL A 32 1.87 0.55 12.32
C VAL A 32 1.51 -0.91 12.10
N ALA A 33 1.12 -1.30 10.88
CA ALA A 33 0.78 -2.69 10.56
C ALA A 33 1.98 -3.64 10.75
N VAL A 34 3.14 -3.30 10.18
CA VAL A 34 4.34 -4.14 10.26
C VAL A 34 4.90 -4.19 11.67
N SER A 35 4.94 -3.06 12.39
CA SER A 35 5.40 -3.05 13.79
C SER A 35 4.50 -3.89 14.69
N THR A 36 3.18 -3.84 14.49
CA THR A 36 2.22 -4.70 15.19
C THR A 36 2.52 -6.18 14.93
N ILE A 37 2.67 -6.58 13.65
CA ILE A 37 3.00 -7.97 13.28
C ILE A 37 4.31 -8.42 13.93
N VAL A 38 5.36 -7.60 13.87
CA VAL A 38 6.67 -7.94 14.44
C VAL A 38 6.60 -8.02 15.97
N SER A 39 5.80 -7.18 16.62
CA SER A 39 5.63 -7.20 18.08
C SER A 39 4.83 -8.41 18.60
N GLU A 40 3.86 -8.90 17.82
CA GLU A 40 3.00 -10.02 18.18
C GLU A 40 3.74 -11.37 18.11
N TYR A 41 4.59 -11.54 17.10
CA TYR A 41 5.30 -12.81 16.87
C TYR A 41 6.74 -12.79 17.40
N ARG A 42 7.03 -13.61 18.42
CA ARG A 42 8.38 -13.76 19.00
C ARG A 42 9.43 -14.36 18.05
N ASN A 43 9.01 -15.03 16.97
CA ASN A 43 9.91 -15.66 16.00
C ASN A 43 9.99 -14.80 14.73
N PRO A 44 11.17 -14.25 14.38
CA PRO A 44 11.32 -13.34 13.25
C PRO A 44 10.97 -13.97 11.90
N LEU A 45 11.20 -15.27 11.72
CA LEU A 45 10.83 -15.98 10.49
C LEU A 45 9.30 -16.08 10.35
N ARG A 46 8.59 -16.23 11.46
CA ARG A 46 7.12 -16.26 11.44
C ARG A 46 6.57 -14.87 11.14
N SER A 47 7.11 -13.83 11.76
CA SER A 47 6.73 -12.43 11.48
C SER A 47 6.97 -12.08 10.01
N PHE A 48 8.08 -12.53 9.42
CA PHE A 48 8.40 -12.33 8.01
C PHE A 48 7.35 -12.96 7.08
N TRP A 49 7.01 -14.24 7.30
CA TRP A 49 6.00 -14.91 6.46
C TRP A 49 4.61 -14.31 6.62
N VAL A 50 4.22 -13.92 7.83
CA VAL A 50 2.95 -13.23 8.07
C VAL A 50 2.93 -11.88 7.39
N GLY A 51 4.02 -11.11 7.48
CA GLY A 51 4.19 -9.83 6.78
C GLY A 51 4.07 -9.96 5.26
N ILE A 52 4.71 -10.99 4.67
CA ILE A 52 4.56 -11.30 3.24
C ILE A 52 3.10 -11.62 2.90
N SER A 53 2.46 -12.50 3.67
CA SER A 53 1.08 -12.90 3.39
C SER A 53 0.12 -11.71 3.46
N TRP A 54 0.33 -10.81 4.43
CA TRP A 54 -0.44 -9.57 4.56
C TRP A 54 -0.20 -8.63 3.37
N GLY A 55 1.07 -8.37 3.03
CA GLY A 55 1.45 -7.50 1.93
C GLY A 55 0.96 -8.00 0.57
N LEU A 56 1.02 -9.31 0.34
CA LEU A 56 0.45 -9.94 -0.86
C LEU A 56 -1.07 -9.75 -0.92
N GLY A 57 -1.79 -10.06 0.17
CA GLY A 57 -3.25 -9.89 0.21
C GLY A 57 -3.69 -8.43 -0.03
N HIS A 58 -2.99 -7.49 0.60
CA HIS A 58 -3.23 -6.04 0.41
C HIS A 58 -2.99 -5.63 -1.06
N THR A 59 -1.82 -5.98 -1.61
CA THR A 59 -1.46 -5.65 -2.99
C THR A 59 -2.41 -6.29 -4.00
N THR A 60 -2.79 -7.56 -3.82
CA THR A 60 -3.75 -8.25 -4.69
C THR A 60 -5.11 -7.54 -4.71
N THR A 61 -5.59 -7.09 -3.56
CA THR A 61 -6.86 -6.36 -3.47
C THR A 61 -6.80 -5.03 -4.23
N LEU A 62 -5.73 -4.25 -4.01
CA LEU A 62 -5.51 -2.98 -4.73
C LEU A 62 -5.36 -3.19 -6.23
N LEU A 63 -4.63 -4.25 -6.65
CA LEU A 63 -4.43 -4.58 -8.05
C LEU A 63 -5.77 -4.92 -8.72
N ILE A 64 -6.59 -5.78 -8.11
CA ILE A 64 -7.89 -6.17 -8.67
C ILE A 64 -8.81 -4.95 -8.78
N ILE A 65 -8.98 -4.19 -7.69
CA ILE A 65 -9.87 -3.02 -7.68
C ILE A 65 -9.37 -1.94 -8.65
N GLY A 66 -8.07 -1.65 -8.64
CA GLY A 66 -7.45 -0.68 -9.53
C GLY A 66 -7.59 -1.04 -11.01
N VAL A 67 -7.35 -2.31 -11.36
CA VAL A 67 -7.57 -2.83 -12.72
C VAL A 67 -9.04 -2.69 -13.13
N VAL A 68 -9.99 -3.04 -12.26
CA VAL A 68 -11.42 -2.90 -12.54
C VAL A 68 -11.79 -1.43 -12.79
N ILE A 69 -11.34 -0.52 -11.94
CA ILE A 69 -11.60 0.92 -12.08
C ILE A 69 -11.05 1.44 -13.41
N ILE A 70 -9.81 1.11 -13.76
CA ILE A 70 -9.17 1.56 -15.00
C ILE A 70 -9.86 0.94 -16.23
N ALA A 71 -10.14 -0.38 -16.20
CA ALA A 71 -10.74 -1.10 -17.32
C ALA A 71 -12.17 -0.62 -17.61
N LEU A 72 -12.94 -0.35 -16.57
CA LEU A 72 -14.31 0.18 -16.68
C LEU A 72 -14.37 1.71 -16.77
N ARG A 73 -13.21 2.39 -16.73
CA ARG A 73 -13.09 3.86 -16.71
C ARG A 73 -13.95 4.52 -15.63
N LEU A 74 -14.03 3.90 -14.47
CA LEU A 74 -14.79 4.42 -13.33
C LEU A 74 -14.04 5.61 -12.73
N THR A 75 -14.79 6.63 -12.33
CA THR A 75 -14.27 7.74 -11.55
C THR A 75 -14.68 7.56 -10.10
N ILE A 76 -13.73 7.70 -9.17
CA ILE A 76 -14.05 7.76 -7.75
C ILE A 76 -14.40 9.22 -7.42
N PRO A 77 -15.61 9.52 -6.93
CA PRO A 77 -15.95 10.88 -6.50
C PRO A 77 -15.09 11.33 -5.33
N ASP A 78 -14.62 12.58 -5.33
CA ASP A 78 -13.78 13.15 -4.26
C ASP A 78 -14.37 12.97 -2.86
N ARG A 79 -15.71 13.09 -2.75
CA ARG A 79 -16.41 12.85 -1.47
C ARG A 79 -16.21 11.44 -0.93
N MET A 80 -16.20 10.44 -1.81
CA MET A 80 -15.97 9.05 -1.39
C MET A 80 -14.51 8.84 -0.96
N ALA A 81 -13.55 9.41 -1.70
CA ALA A 81 -12.14 9.36 -1.33
C ALA A 81 -11.91 9.99 0.05
N LEU A 82 -12.43 11.20 0.28
CA LEU A 82 -12.32 11.89 1.57
C LEU A 82 -12.98 11.12 2.72
N LEU A 83 -14.11 10.44 2.47
CA LEU A 83 -14.74 9.59 3.47
C LEU A 83 -13.83 8.41 3.85
N PHE A 84 -13.25 7.72 2.87
CA PHE A 84 -12.32 6.62 3.15
C PHE A 84 -11.06 7.11 3.90
N GLU A 85 -10.47 8.24 3.49
CA GLU A 85 -9.35 8.86 4.19
C GLU A 85 -9.70 9.21 5.64
N PHE A 86 -10.89 9.74 5.88
CA PHE A 86 -11.36 10.05 7.23
C PHE A 86 -11.46 8.81 8.11
N PHE A 87 -12.02 7.71 7.59
CA PHE A 87 -12.10 6.44 8.33
C PHE A 87 -10.72 5.83 8.61
N VAL A 88 -9.80 5.89 7.64
CA VAL A 88 -8.42 5.47 7.86
C VAL A 88 -7.76 6.32 8.94
N GLY A 89 -7.99 7.64 8.94
CA GLY A 89 -7.49 8.54 9.98
C GLY A 89 -7.99 8.16 11.38
N ILE A 90 -9.29 7.87 11.54
CA ILE A 90 -9.86 7.38 12.80
C ILE A 90 -9.19 6.07 13.23
N MET A 91 -9.01 5.13 12.29
CA MET A 91 -8.36 3.85 12.56
C MET A 91 -6.92 4.05 13.07
N LEU A 92 -6.14 4.94 12.46
CA LEU A 92 -4.77 5.23 12.89
C LEU A 92 -4.70 5.86 14.28
N VAL A 93 -5.62 6.76 14.62
CA VAL A 93 -5.71 7.34 15.97
C VAL A 93 -6.02 6.25 17.00
N ALA A 94 -6.96 5.35 16.70
CA ALA A 94 -7.33 4.25 17.59
C ALA A 94 -6.17 3.26 17.80
N LEU A 95 -5.48 2.86 16.73
CA LEU A 95 -4.30 1.99 16.81
C LEU A 95 -3.16 2.68 17.58
N GLY A 96 -2.94 3.97 17.35
CA GLY A 96 -1.96 4.75 18.11
C GLY A 96 -2.26 4.78 19.62
N ALA A 97 -3.53 4.91 20.00
CA ALA A 97 -3.95 4.83 21.40
C ALA A 97 -3.74 3.43 22.00
N GLN A 98 -4.02 2.37 21.25
CA GLN A 98 -3.81 0.97 21.66
C GLN A 98 -2.32 0.63 21.89
N VAL A 99 -1.39 1.31 21.22
CA VAL A 99 0.04 1.10 21.47
C VAL A 99 0.47 1.67 22.84
N ILE A 100 -0.23 2.71 23.34
CA ILE A 100 0.13 3.39 24.61
C ILE A 100 -0.46 2.67 25.84
N TYR A 101 -1.63 2.06 25.72
CA TYR A 101 -2.40 1.44 26.80
C TYR A 101 -2.49 -0.08 26.65
#